data_AF-A0A7W9TD33-F1
#
_entry.id   AF-A0A7W9TD33-F1
#
_cell.length_a   1.000
_cell.length_b   1.000
_cell.length_c   1.000
_cell.angle_alpha   90.00
_cell.angle_beta   90.00
_cell.angle_gamma   90.00
#
_symmetry.space_group_name_H-M   'P 1'
#
loop_
_entity.id
_entity.type
_entity.pdbx_description
1 polymer ?
#
loop_
_entity_poly.entity_id
_entity_poly.type
_entity_poly.pdbx_seq_one_letter_code
_entity_poly.pdbx_strand_id
1 'polypeptide(L)' 'MTYVKQVEGVDTRLTLLWFLQTDPRECWEPYFTGLDTAVAESGLGRVELVAPFIPTVPGTDTYVDRLR' A
#
# COMPACT_ATOMS: atom_id res chain seq x y z
N MET A 1 -8.07 24.75 18.15
CA MET A 1 -7.31 25.23 16.97
C MET A 1 -6.19 24.24 16.72
N THR A 2 -6.20 23.56 15.56
CA THR A 2 -5.16 22.58 15.21
C THR A 2 -3.87 23.34 14.91
N TYR A 3 -2.80 23.06 15.65
CA TYR A 3 -1.50 23.74 15.56
C TYR A 3 -0.75 23.48 14.24
N VAL A 4 -1.23 22.52 13.45
CA VAL A 4 -0.64 22.12 12.16
C VAL A 4 -1.50 22.64 11.02
N LYS A 5 -0.87 23.39 10.11
CA LYS A 5 -1.46 23.81 8.84
C LYS A 5 -1.90 22.55 8.09
N GLN A 6 -3.19 22.42 7.82
CA GLN A 6 -3.68 21.38 6.92
C GLN A 6 -3.05 21.59 5.55
N VAL A 7 -2.50 20.54 4.97
CA VAL A 7 -1.96 20.60 3.61
C VAL A 7 -3.16 20.86 2.68
N GLU A 8 -3.03 21.78 1.73
CA GLU A 8 -4.10 22.01 0.76
C GLU A 8 -4.17 20.83 -0.22
N GLY A 9 -5.37 20.43 -0.61
CA GLY A 9 -5.59 19.30 -1.52
C GLY A 9 -5.46 17.91 -0.89
N VAL A 10 -5.36 17.82 0.44
CA VAL A 10 -5.62 16.57 1.15
C VAL A 10 -7.05 16.56 1.67
N ASP A 11 -7.96 16.09 0.83
CA ASP A 11 -9.31 15.70 1.25
C ASP A 11 -9.23 14.51 2.24
N THR A 12 -10.34 13.82 2.44
CA THR A 12 -10.35 12.56 3.21
C THR A 12 -9.35 11.55 2.62
N ARG A 13 -8.36 11.16 3.43
CA ARG A 13 -7.43 10.08 3.11
C ARG A 13 -7.72 8.86 3.97
N LEU A 14 -7.88 7.71 3.31
CA LEU A 14 -8.03 6.42 3.96
C LEU A 14 -6.75 5.61 3.71
N THR A 15 -6.19 5.03 4.76
CA THR A 15 -5.08 4.05 4.66
C THR A 15 -5.56 2.74 5.23
N LEU A 16 -5.52 1.68 4.42
CA LEU A 16 -5.85 0.33 4.82
C LEU A 16 -4.55 -0.46 5.02
N LEU A 17 -4.47 -1.19 6.14
CA LEU A 17 -3.33 -2.04 6.47
C LEU A 17 -3.79 -3.50 6.48
N TRP A 18 -3.18 -4.32 5.64
CA TRP A 18 -3.46 -5.75 5.57
C TRP A 18 -2.34 -6.56 6.23
N PHE A 19 -2.72 -7.40 7.19
CA PHE A 19 -1.81 -8.35 7.84
C PHE A 19 -2.04 -9.73 7.25
N LEU A 20 -1.06 -10.22 6.49
CA LEU A 20 -1.14 -11.48 5.78
C LEU A 20 -0.56 -12.63 6.61
N GLN A 21 -1.11 -13.82 6.43
CA GLN A 21 -0.59 -15.06 7.03
C GLN A 21 0.44 -15.76 6.14
N THR A 22 0.49 -15.41 4.85
CA THR A 22 1.43 -15.94 3.85
C THR A 22 2.25 -14.80 3.24
N ASP A 23 3.32 -15.15 2.51
CA ASP A 23 4.10 -14.16 1.80
C ASP A 23 3.24 -13.44 0.75
N PRO A 24 3.24 -12.08 0.70
CA PRO A 24 2.43 -11.35 -0.28
C PRO A 24 2.72 -11.76 -1.73
N ARG A 25 3.94 -12.23 -2.03
CA ARG A 25 4.32 -12.69 -3.38
C ARG A 25 3.59 -13.96 -3.81
N GLU A 26 3.03 -14.72 -2.88
CA GLU A 26 2.29 -15.95 -3.16
C GLU A 26 0.80 -15.70 -3.40
N CYS A 27 0.28 -14.54 -3.01
CA CYS A 27 -1.15 -14.25 -3.02
C CYS A 27 -1.50 -12.85 -3.57
N TRP A 28 -0.55 -12.16 -4.21
CA TRP A 28 -0.74 -10.80 -4.67
C TRP A 28 -1.82 -10.68 -5.73
N GLU A 29 -1.67 -11.41 -6.83
CA GLU A 29 -2.60 -11.40 -7.97
C GLU A 29 -4.05 -11.65 -7.54
N PRO A 30 -4.39 -12.72 -6.80
CA PRO A 30 -5.77 -13.04 -6.47
C PRO A 30 -6.46 -12.02 -5.53
N TYR A 31 -5.71 -11.23 -4.75
CA TYR A 31 -6.30 -10.39 -3.70
C TYR A 31 -6.06 -8.88 -3.85
N PHE A 32 -4.97 -8.46 -4.48
CA PHE A 32 -4.53 -7.06 -4.46
C PHE A 32 -4.53 -6.41 -5.85
N THR A 33 -4.64 -7.19 -6.92
CA THR A 33 -4.79 -6.61 -8.28
C THR A 33 -6.23 -6.18 -8.53
N GLY A 34 -6.42 -5.05 -9.23
CA GLY A 34 -7.74 -4.52 -9.59
C GLY A 34 -8.47 -3.74 -8.50
N LEU A 35 -7.87 -3.56 -7.31
CA LEU A 35 -8.44 -2.73 -6.24
C LEU A 35 -8.61 -1.27 -6.67
N ASP A 36 -7.70 -0.75 -7.49
CA ASP A 36 -7.77 0.57 -8.09
C ASP A 36 -8.99 0.74 -8.99
N THR A 37 -9.27 -0.24 -9.86
CA THR A 37 -10.46 -0.27 -10.70
C THR A 37 -11.73 -0.32 -9.85
N ALA A 38 -11.81 -1.23 -8.88
CA ALA A 38 -12.99 -1.37 -8.03
C ALA A 38 -13.30 -0.08 -7.25
N VAL A 39 -12.27 0.60 -6.74
CA VAL A 39 -12.44 1.90 -6.06
C VAL A 39 -12.86 2.98 -7.05
N ALA A 40 -12.28 3.05 -8.24
CA ALA A 40 -12.66 4.01 -9.27
C ALA A 40 -14.12 3.83 -9.70
N GLU A 41 -14.56 2.59 -9.95
CA GLU A 41 -15.93 2.24 -10.35
C GLU A 41 -16.96 2.56 -9.25
N SER A 42 -16.56 2.54 -7.98
CA SER A 42 -17.43 2.94 -6.87
C SER A 42 -17.76 4.44 -6.86
N GLY A 43 -16.95 5.28 -7.51
CA GLY A 43 -17.06 6.74 -7.48
C GLY A 43 -16.75 7.37 -6.12
N LEU A 44 -16.30 6.59 -5.13
CA LEU A 44 -16.02 7.06 -3.77
C LEU A 44 -14.61 7.61 -3.58
N GLY A 45 -13.70 7.35 -4.52
CA GLY A 45 -12.33 7.82 -4.44
C GLY A 45 -11.45 7.29 -5.55
N ARG A 46 -10.13 7.39 -5.32
CA ARG A 46 -9.10 6.83 -6.18
C ARG A 46 -8.01 6.20 -5.32
N VAL A 47 -7.34 5.19 -5.87
CA VAL A 47 -6.22 4.55 -5.20
C VAL A 47 -4.93 5.23 -5.62
N GLU A 48 -4.20 5.78 -4.65
CA GLU A 48 -2.90 6.40 -4.88
C GLU A 48 -1.75 5.38 -4.84
N LEU A 49 -1.88 4.35 -3.99
CA LEU A 49 -0.85 3.34 -3.80
C LEU A 49 -1.48 2.06 -3.24
N VAL A 50 -1.11 0.93 -3.84
CA VAL A 50 -1.21 -0.41 -3.24
C VAL A 50 0.16 -1.03 -3.38
N ALA A 51 0.78 -1.38 -2.26
CA ALA A 51 2.12 -1.96 -2.27
C ALA A 51 2.21 -3.08 -1.22
N PRO A 52 2.91 -4.18 -1.54
CA PRO A 52 3.21 -5.19 -0.54
C PRO A 52 4.26 -4.67 0.42
N PHE A 53 4.28 -5.24 1.61
CA PHE A 53 5.42 -5.14 2.51
C PHE A 53 6.11 -6.51 2.57
N ILE A 54 7.34 -6.57 2.07
CA ILE A 54 8.20 -7.77 2.20
C ILE A 54 9.24 -7.45 3.27
N PRO A 55 9.25 -8.16 4.41
CA PRO A 55 10.22 -7.90 5.46
C PRO A 55 11.64 -8.20 4.98
N THR A 56 12.58 -7.34 5.36
CA THR A 56 14.01 -7.64 5.25
C THR A 56 14.40 -8.67 6.30
N VAL A 57 15.48 -9.41 6.04
CA VAL A 57 16.08 -10.30 7.04
C VAL A 57 17.15 -9.51 7.80
N PRO A 58 16.94 -9.19 9.10
CA PRO A 58 17.90 -8.37 9.83
C PRO A 58 19.28 -9.03 9.91
N GLY A 59 20.34 -8.25 9.67
CA GLY A 59 21.71 -8.72 9.73
C GLY A 59 22.23 -9.42 8.46
N THR A 60 21.47 -9.35 7.35
CA THR A 60 21.92 -9.90 6.06
C THR A 60 21.82 -8.88 4.94
N ASP A 61 22.57 -9.11 3.86
CA ASP A 61 22.45 -8.38 2.59
C ASP A 61 21.35 -8.97 1.67
N THR A 62 20.43 -9.76 2.24
CA THR A 62 19.39 -10.43 1.46
C THR A 62 18.55 -9.38 0.74
N TYR A 63 18.42 -9.55 -0.58
CA TYR A 63 17.70 -8.68 -1.52
C TYR A 63 18.42 -7.39 -1.95
N VAL A 64 19.56 -7.03 -1.35
CA VAL A 64 20.29 -5.80 -1.72
C VAL A 64 20.71 -5.82 -3.19
N ASP A 65 21.06 -7.00 -3.71
CA ASP A 65 21.42 -7.23 -5.13
C ASP A 65 20.25 -6.99 -6.10
N ARG A 66 19.00 -6.99 -5.62
CA ARG A 66 17.78 -6.91 -6.43
C ARG A 66 17.12 -5.54 -6.43
N LEU A 67 17.69 -4.57 -5.71
CA LEU A 67 17.15 -3.21 -5.55
C LEU A 67 17.82 -2.16 -6.47
N ARG A 68 18.66 -2.60 -7.43
CA ARG A 68 19.32 -1.72 -8.40
C ARG A 68 18.48 -1.55 -9.66
#